data_AF-A0A177MZQ3-F1
#
_entry.id   AF-A0A177MZQ3-F1
#
_cell.length_a   1.000
_cell.length_b   1.000
_cell.length_c   1.000
_cell.angle_alpha   90.00
_cell.angle_beta   90.00
_cell.angle_gamma   90.00
#
_symmetry.space_group_name_H-M   'P 1'
#
loop_
_entity.id
_entity.type
_entity.pdbx_description
1 polymer ?
#
loop_
_entity_poly.entity_id
_entity_poly.type
_entity_poly.pdbx_seq_one_letter_code
_entity_poly.pdbx_strand_id
1 'polypeptide(L)'
;MILFFKDIPVNSRPNELYSLIASAGGEADSGEVLKAEVMVIRDKTTNALEHHGLAMLDSEQSGLRAIERLNGKAFNGSEILVRPYNFRDDLNDRRRGCEEDVAAEQRQRERRRGDRIEIFIDLSNIFFAPDPLL
;
A
#
# COMPACT_ATOMS: atom_id res chain seq x y z
N MET A 1 6.75 -8.51 4.32
CA MET A 1 5.29 -8.45 4.09
C MET A 1 4.91 -7.09 3.51
N ILE A 2 3.88 -7.02 2.66
CA ILE A 2 3.34 -5.73 2.17
C ILE A 2 2.03 -5.43 2.89
N LEU A 3 1.88 -4.20 3.36
CA LEU A 3 0.66 -3.69 3.99
C LEU A 3 0.00 -2.62 3.11
N PHE A 4 -1.31 -2.62 3.11
CA PHE A 4 -2.15 -1.62 2.46
C PHE A 4 -2.93 -0.84 3.51
N PHE A 5 -2.78 0.49 3.47
CA PHE A 5 -3.44 1.46 4.33
C PHE A 5 -4.54 2.15 3.52
N LYS A 6 -5.80 1.91 3.87
CA LYS A 6 -6.95 2.52 3.22
C LYS A 6 -7.35 3.80 3.94
N ASP A 7 -7.88 4.75 3.16
CA ASP A 7 -8.48 6.00 3.64
C ASP A 7 -7.53 6.87 4.49
N ILE A 8 -6.27 6.99 4.06
CA ILE A 8 -5.33 7.91 4.71
C ILE A 8 -5.69 9.37 4.39
N PRO A 9 -5.35 10.35 5.23
CA PRO A 9 -5.57 11.77 4.95
C PRO A 9 -4.91 12.27 3.66
N VAL A 10 -5.52 13.26 3.00
CA VAL A 10 -5.04 13.86 1.74
C VAL A 10 -3.63 14.46 1.83
N ASN A 11 -3.26 14.98 2.99
CA ASN A 11 -1.96 15.61 3.25
C ASN A 11 -0.92 14.62 3.81
N SER A 12 -1.25 13.33 3.87
CA SER A 12 -0.34 12.30 4.39
C SER A 12 0.92 12.27 3.58
N ARG A 13 2.06 12.25 4.27
CA ARG A 13 3.36 12.11 3.62
C ARG A 13 3.92 10.70 3.81
N PRO A 14 4.71 10.20 2.86
CA PRO A 14 5.31 8.87 3.01
C PRO A 14 6.21 8.72 4.26
N ASN A 15 6.89 9.77 4.73
CA ASN A 15 7.70 9.75 5.97
C ASN A 15 6.84 9.72 7.25
N GLU A 16 5.68 10.35 7.25
CA GLU A 16 4.71 10.26 8.35
C GLU A 16 4.13 8.84 8.45
N LEU A 17 3.79 8.25 7.29
CA LEU A 17 3.35 6.87 7.21
C LEU A 17 4.45 5.91 7.71
N TYR A 18 5.71 6.12 7.29
CA TYR A 18 6.85 5.38 7.81
C TYR A 18 6.93 5.45 9.34
N SER A 19 6.87 6.67 9.89
CA SER A 19 6.99 6.92 11.33
C SER A 19 5.86 6.27 12.13
N LEU A 20 4.63 6.30 11.60
CA LEU A 20 3.47 5.62 12.17
C LEU A 20 3.72 4.11 12.28
N ILE A 21 4.21 3.48 11.20
CA ILE A 21 4.45 2.04 11.15
C ILE A 21 5.62 1.66 12.07
N ALA A 22 6.71 2.42 12.04
CA ALA A 22 7.85 2.20 12.92
C ALA A 22 7.45 2.29 14.39
N SER A 23 6.58 3.24 14.76
CA SER A 23 6.05 3.38 16.12
C SER A 23 5.19 2.19 16.56
N ALA A 24 4.54 1.51 15.61
CA ALA A 24 3.78 0.29 15.88
C ALA A 24 4.68 -0.92 16.17
N GLY A 25 5.98 -0.83 15.89
CA GLY A 25 6.96 -1.89 16.05
C GLY A 25 7.18 -2.38 17.49
N GLY A 26 7.41 -1.48 18.45
CA GLY A 26 7.90 -1.81 19.79
C GLY A 26 9.42 -2.04 19.88
N GLU A 27 9.97 -2.10 21.10
CA GLU A 27 11.40 -1.84 21.37
C GLU A 27 12.42 -2.96 21.03
N ALA A 28 12.02 -4.20 20.75
CA ALA A 28 12.98 -5.32 20.77
C ALA A 28 13.04 -6.22 19.53
N ASP A 29 11.95 -6.38 18.76
CA ASP A 29 11.89 -7.29 17.59
C ASP A 29 10.95 -6.75 16.50
N SER A 30 10.88 -5.42 16.40
CA SER A 30 10.09 -4.78 15.37
C SER A 30 10.87 -4.76 14.07
N GLY A 31 10.64 -5.74 13.22
CA GLY A 31 11.18 -5.74 11.88
C GLY A 31 11.08 -4.36 11.19
N GLU A 32 12.06 -4.07 10.34
CA GLU A 32 12.25 -2.78 9.71
C GLU A 32 11.18 -2.48 8.66
N VAL A 33 10.76 -1.21 8.60
CA VAL A 33 9.99 -0.68 7.48
C VAL A 33 10.97 -0.42 6.34
N LEU A 34 10.94 -1.26 5.31
CA LEU A 34 11.81 -1.14 4.14
C LEU A 34 11.39 0.00 3.21
N LYS A 35 10.08 0.24 3.12
CA LYS A 35 9.52 1.25 2.22
C LYS A 35 8.13 1.69 2.69
N ALA A 36 7.84 2.98 2.56
CA ALA A 36 6.50 3.53 2.68
C ALA A 36 6.22 4.45 1.49
N GLU A 37 5.03 4.33 0.90
CA GLU A 37 4.58 5.11 -0.25
C GLU A 37 3.15 5.58 -0.03
N VAL A 38 2.84 6.77 -0.53
CA VAL A 38 1.49 7.29 -0.61
C VAL A 38 1.01 7.13 -2.05
N MET A 39 -0.19 6.60 -2.21
CA MET A 39 -0.82 6.34 -3.49
C MET A 39 -2.17 7.04 -3.54
N VAL A 40 -2.40 7.75 -4.65
CA VAL A 40 -3.67 8.42 -4.93
C VAL A 40 -4.34 7.72 -6.10
N ILE A 41 -5.57 7.30 -5.89
CA ILE A 41 -6.42 6.70 -6.91
C ILE A 41 -7.44 7.74 -7.35
N ARG A 42 -7.45 8.09 -8.64
CA ARG A 42 -8.44 8.98 -9.23
C ARG A 42 -9.46 8.18 -10.03
N ASP A 43 -10.74 8.40 -9.76
CA ASP A 43 -11.82 7.97 -10.65
C ASP A 43 -11.97 9.00 -11.78
N LYS A 44 -11.69 8.62 -13.02
CA LYS A 44 -11.77 9.51 -14.19
C LYS A 44 -13.19 10.01 -14.47
N THR A 45 -14.20 9.30 -14.01
CA THR A 45 -15.61 9.61 -14.27
C THR A 45 -16.11 10.68 -13.32
N THR A 46 -15.80 10.54 -12.03
CA THR A 46 -16.29 11.44 -10.96
C THR A 46 -15.25 12.48 -10.54
N ASN A 47 -13.98 12.31 -10.94
CA ASN A 47 -12.81 13.01 -10.41
C ASN A 47 -12.63 12.85 -8.89
N ALA A 48 -13.27 11.85 -8.28
CA ALA A 48 -13.04 11.54 -6.88
C ALA A 48 -11.61 11.02 -6.68
N LEU A 49 -10.97 11.47 -5.59
CA LEU A 49 -9.63 11.07 -5.20
C LEU A 49 -9.70 10.23 -3.93
N GLU A 50 -9.08 9.06 -3.97
CA GLU A 50 -8.90 8.15 -2.84
C GLU A 50 -7.42 8.13 -2.47
N HIS A 51 -7.10 8.32 -1.19
CA HIS A 51 -5.73 8.38 -0.70
C HIS A 51 -5.43 7.14 0.12
N HIS A 52 -4.34 6.45 -0.23
CA HIS A 52 -3.95 5.18 0.35
C HIS A 52 -2.44 5.15 0.61
N GLY A 53 -2.02 4.24 1.48
CA GLY A 53 -0.63 3.96 1.76
C GLY A 53 -0.26 2.54 1.36
N LEU A 54 0.97 2.36 0.91
CA LEU A 54 1.59 1.05 0.74
C LEU A 54 2.87 1.01 1.56
N ALA A 55 3.09 -0.07 2.30
CA ALA A 55 4.33 -0.24 3.05
C ALA A 55 4.88 -1.64 2.88
N MET A 56 6.21 -1.72 2.76
CA MET A 56 6.96 -2.97 2.74
C MET A 56 7.70 -3.10 4.05
N LEU A 57 7.48 -4.23 4.74
CA LEU A 57 8.19 -4.60 5.95
C LEU A 57 9.05 -5.83 5.67
N ASP A 58 10.17 -5.93 6.36
CA ASP A 58 11.14 -7.03 6.24
C ASP A 58 10.57 -8.40 6.68
N SER A 59 9.64 -8.41 7.63
CA SER A 59 9.15 -9.60 8.32
C SER A 59 7.63 -9.64 8.35
N GLU A 60 7.09 -10.86 8.42
CA GLU A 60 5.65 -11.06 8.52
C GLU A 60 5.13 -10.72 9.92
N GLN A 61 5.91 -11.04 10.96
CA GLN A 61 5.54 -10.77 12.33
C GLN A 61 5.40 -9.26 12.62
N SER A 62 6.30 -8.43 12.09
CA SER A 62 6.18 -6.97 12.20
C SER A 62 4.93 -6.45 11.49
N GLY A 63 4.64 -7.00 10.31
CA GLY A 63 3.44 -6.65 9.54
C GLY A 63 2.14 -7.01 10.25
N LEU A 64 2.05 -8.20 10.84
CA LEU A 64 0.88 -8.61 11.64
C LEU A 64 0.67 -7.73 12.87
N ARG A 65 1.75 -7.38 13.58
CA ARG A 65 1.67 -6.44 14.72
C ARG A 65 1.24 -5.05 14.28
N ALA A 66 1.75 -4.56 13.15
CA ALA A 66 1.35 -3.27 12.61
C ALA A 66 -0.15 -3.26 12.25
N ILE A 67 -0.68 -4.34 11.65
CA ILE A 67 -2.13 -4.49 11.40
C ILE A 67 -2.91 -4.44 12.72
N GLU A 68 -2.53 -5.27 13.70
CA GLU A 68 -3.22 -5.34 15.00
C GLU A 68 -3.27 -3.99 15.71
N ARG A 69 -2.16 -3.24 15.68
CA ARG A 69 -2.03 -1.97 16.40
C ARG A 69 -2.65 -0.79 15.67
N LEU A 70 -2.60 -0.76 14.34
CA LEU A 70 -2.96 0.42 13.54
C LEU A 70 -4.32 0.31 12.85
N ASN A 71 -4.87 -0.88 12.63
CA ASN A 71 -6.17 -1.03 11.98
C ASN A 71 -7.28 -0.42 12.86
N GLY A 72 -8.04 0.53 12.30
CA GLY A 72 -9.06 1.29 13.01
C GLY A 72 -8.50 2.39 13.93
N LYS A 73 -7.20 2.71 13.85
CA LYS A 73 -6.61 3.84 14.60
C LYS A 73 -6.67 5.12 13.78
N ALA A 74 -6.58 6.24 14.49
CA ALA A 74 -6.46 7.55 13.87
C ALA A 74 -5.03 7.80 13.38
N PHE A 75 -4.91 8.21 12.12
CA PHE A 75 -3.71 8.78 11.53
C PHE A 75 -4.05 10.20 11.07
N ASN A 76 -3.36 11.20 11.64
CA ASN A 76 -3.66 12.64 11.47
C ASN A 76 -5.17 12.97 11.54
N GLY A 77 -5.88 12.34 12.49
CA GLY A 77 -7.30 12.60 12.75
C GLY A 77 -8.29 11.83 11.86
N SER A 78 -7.83 10.98 10.93
CA SER A 78 -8.71 10.07 10.17
C SER A 78 -8.47 8.62 10.55
N GLU A 79 -9.55 7.86 10.71
CA GLU A 79 -9.47 6.42 10.96
C GLU A 79 -8.97 5.70 9.71
N ILE A 80 -7.93 4.87 9.86
CA ILE A 80 -7.31 4.12 8.77
C ILE A 80 -7.60 2.63 8.88
N LEU A 81 -7.80 1.97 7.73
CA LEU A 81 -7.87 0.51 7.68
C LEU A 81 -6.54 -0.06 7.20
N VAL A 82 -6.00 -1.04 7.93
CA VAL A 82 -4.71 -1.65 7.62
C VAL A 82 -4.91 -3.13 7.36
N ARG A 83 -4.41 -3.62 6.23
CA ARG A 83 -4.56 -5.02 5.82
C ARG A 83 -3.34 -5.54 5.06
N PRO A 84 -3.11 -6.87 5.04
CA PRO A 84 -2.13 -7.48 4.16
C PRO A 84 -2.46 -7.13 2.70
N TYR A 85 -1.42 -6.78 1.94
CA TYR A 85 -1.49 -6.74 0.50
C TYR A 85 -0.97 -8.07 -0.06
N ASN A 86 -1.89 -8.88 -0.56
CA ASN A 86 -1.56 -10.17 -1.17
C ASN A 86 -1.47 -10.01 -2.68
N PHE A 87 -0.37 -10.49 -3.26
CA PHE A 87 -0.32 -10.70 -4.70
C PHE A 87 -1.31 -11.79 -5.09
N ARG A 88 -1.80 -11.71 -6.32
CA ARG A 88 -2.66 -12.76 -6.86
C ARG A 88 -1.80 -14.00 -7.07
N ASP A 89 -2.30 -15.15 -6.63
CA ASP A 89 -1.63 -16.42 -6.86
C ASP A 89 -1.85 -16.85 -8.32
N ASP A 90 -0.79 -16.79 -9.11
CA ASP A 90 -0.81 -17.19 -10.52
C ASP A 90 -1.11 -18.68 -10.70
N LEU A 91 -0.77 -19.52 -9.72
CA LEU A 91 -1.05 -20.96 -9.78
C LEU A 91 -2.55 -21.26 -9.63
N ASN A 92 -3.29 -20.36 -8.99
CA ASN A 92 -4.73 -20.46 -8.77
C ASN A 92 -5.55 -19.56 -9.71
N ASP A 93 -4.90 -18.89 -10.67
CA ASP A 93 -5.61 -18.13 -11.70
C ASP A 93 -6.18 -19.11 -12.74
N ARG A 94 -7.51 -19.19 -12.84
CA ARG A 94 -8.22 -20.02 -13.83
C ARG A 94 -7.82 -19.69 -15.29
N ARG A 95 -7.13 -18.57 -15.50
CA ARG A 95 -6.62 -18.09 -16.79
C ARG A 95 -5.20 -18.53 -17.12
N ARG A 96 -4.54 -19.34 -16.27
CA ARG A 96 -3.14 -19.76 -16.44
C ARG A 96 -2.81 -20.42 -17.80
N GLY A 97 -3.81 -20.99 -18.48
CA GLY A 97 -3.64 -21.59 -19.81
C GLY A 97 -3.90 -20.65 -21.00
N CYS A 98 -4.29 -19.40 -20.76
CA CYS A 98 -4.44 -18.39 -21.80
C CYS A 98 -3.10 -17.68 -22.05
N GLU A 99 -2.89 -17.19 -23.27
CA GLU A 99 -1.75 -16.30 -23.55
C GLU A 99 -1.76 -15.09 -22.60
N GLU A 100 -0.58 -14.64 -22.17
CA GLU A 100 -0.45 -13.60 -21.13
C GLU A 100 -1.19 -12.32 -21.51
N ASP A 101 -1.13 -11.91 -22.78
CA ASP A 101 -1.82 -10.71 -23.29
C ASP A 101 -3.34 -10.87 -23.19
N VAL A 102 -3.87 -12.03 -23.59
CA VAL A 102 -5.30 -12.35 -23.50
C VAL A 102 -5.75 -12.40 -22.03
N ALA A 103 -4.94 -13.01 -21.16
CA ALA A 103 -5.20 -13.05 -19.73
C ALA A 103 -5.16 -11.64 -19.12
N ALA A 104 -4.22 -10.78 -19.53
CA ALA A 104 -4.09 -9.40 -19.09
C ALA A 104 -5.27 -8.53 -19.53
N GLU A 105 -5.68 -8.61 -20.79
CA GLU A 105 -6.88 -7.94 -21.29
C GLU A 105 -8.13 -8.40 -20.54
N GLN A 106 -8.31 -9.72 -20.37
CA GLN A 106 -9.45 -10.26 -19.66
C GLN A 106 -9.46 -9.81 -18.18
N ARG A 107 -8.28 -9.72 -17.54
CA ARG A 107 -8.15 -9.15 -16.19
C ARG A 107 -8.57 -7.69 -16.15
N GLN A 108 -8.20 -6.87 -17.15
CA GLN A 108 -8.62 -5.48 -17.22
C GLN A 108 -10.14 -5.35 -17.37
N ARG A 109 -10.74 -6.13 -18.28
CA ARG A 109 -12.19 -6.14 -18.52
C ARG A 109 -13.01 -6.60 -17.31
N GLU A 110 -12.52 -7.58 -16.55
CA GLU A 110 -13.22 -8.11 -15.37
C GLU A 110 -13.04 -7.26 -14.09
N ARG A 111 -12.13 -6.29 -14.07
CA ARG A 111 -11.98 -5.38 -12.92
C ARG A 111 -13.23 -4.52 -12.79
N ARG A 112 -13.87 -4.54 -11.62
CA ARG A 112 -15.08 -3.75 -11.31
C ARG A 112 -14.92 -2.24 -11.59
N ARG A 113 -13.71 -1.70 -11.40
CA ARG A 113 -13.38 -0.29 -11.69
C ARG A 113 -12.52 -0.12 -12.95
N GLY A 114 -12.10 -1.22 -13.57
CA GLY A 114 -11.42 -1.33 -14.87
C GLY A 114 -10.57 -0.14 -15.26
N ASP A 115 -10.83 0.37 -16.46
CA ASP A 115 -10.15 1.53 -17.05
C ASP A 115 -10.66 2.86 -16.51
N ARG A 116 -11.55 2.89 -15.51
CA ARG A 116 -12.08 4.15 -14.94
C ARG A 116 -11.12 4.78 -13.94
N ILE A 117 -10.08 4.06 -13.55
CA ILE A 117 -9.18 4.46 -12.47
C ILE A 117 -7.80 4.82 -13.02
N GLU A 118 -7.24 5.93 -12.52
CA GLU A 118 -5.83 6.27 -12.66
C GLU A 118 -5.16 6.18 -11.29
N ILE A 119 -3.94 5.64 -11.26
CA ILE A 119 -3.16 5.49 -10.02
C ILE A 119 -1.93 6.39 -10.13
N PHE A 120 -1.79 7.27 -9.16
CA PHE A 120 -0.61 8.11 -8.96
C PHE A 120 0.10 7.62 -7.72
N ILE A 121 1.40 7.33 -7.82
CA ILE A 121 2.22 6.98 -6.65
C ILE A 121 3.11 8.17 -6.36
N ASP A 122 2.99 8.74 -5.17
CA ASP A 122 3.92 9.76 -4.71
C ASP A 122 5.24 9.09 -4.33
N LEU A 123 6.22 9.26 -5.21
CA LEU A 123 7.58 8.80 -5.06
C LEU A 123 8.49 9.85 -4.41
N SER A 124 7.93 10.90 -3.79
CA SER A 124 8.71 11.94 -3.10
C SER A 124 9.74 11.38 -2.11
N ASN A 125 9.48 10.19 -1.56
CA ASN A 125 10.44 9.43 -0.73
C ASN A 125 11.74 9.01 -1.43
N ILE A 126 11.77 8.87 -2.76
CA ILE A 126 13.02 8.59 -3.50
C ILE A 126 14.04 9.73 -3.28
N PHE A 127 13.57 10.96 -3.07
CA PHE A 127 14.41 12.13 -2.82
C PHE A 127 14.77 12.32 -1.34
N PHE A 128 14.20 11.52 -0.43
CA PHE A 128 14.48 11.50 1.01
C PHE A 128 15.27 10.26 1.41
N ALA A 129 16.07 9.68 0.52
CA ALA A 129 17.12 8.77 0.95
C ALA A 129 17.99 9.52 1.97
N PRO A 130 18.13 9.06 3.23
CA PRO A 130 19.24 9.54 4.03
C PRO A 130 20.50 9.20 3.24
N ASP A 131 21.38 10.19 3.04
CA ASP A 131 22.66 9.96 2.39
C ASP A 131 23.28 8.68 2.95
N PRO A 132 23.63 7.68 2.12
CA PRO A 132 24.49 6.64 2.59
C PRO A 132 25.84 7.30 2.86
N LEU A 133 26.26 7.25 4.13
CA LEU A 133 27.59 7.55 4.68
C LEU A 133 27.75 8.90 5.39
N LEU A 134 27.84 8.81 6.73
CA LEU A 134 29.09 9.07 7.45
C LEU A 134 29.27 8.05 8.58
#